data_AF-A0A510DYM5-F1
#
_entry.id   AF-A0A510DYM5-F1
#
_cell.length_a   1.000
_cell.length_b   1.000
_cell.length_c   1.000
_cell.angle_alpha   90.00
_cell.angle_beta   90.00
_cell.angle_gamma   90.00
#
_symmetry.space_group_name_H-M   'P 1'
#
loop_
_entity.id
_entity.type
_entity.pdbx_description
1 polymer ?
#
loop_
_entity_poly.entity_id
_entity_poly.type
_entity_poly.pdbx_seq_one_letter_code
_entity_poly.pdbx_strand_id
1 'polypeptide(L)'
;MEEFTKISIDLALSSKIKNYDKLISEGESKMKSCVFYDNDSCIKFKPNSKILAIWKNDTKISPHAMFCYLCPFYAFRDDGDRVSLTMYDLYLFYMELRARIEKETIKLEERLNDVTFSSSVFIRKRYNELLDILNDAQDKIDIIKTILSITKGM
;
A
#
# COMPACT_ATOMS: atom_id res chain seq x y z
N MET A 1 19.18 -1.85 18.91
CA MET A 1 17.81 -2.34 19.19
C MET A 1 16.95 -2.26 17.93
N GLU A 2 16.94 -1.12 17.23
CA GLU A 2 16.21 -0.94 15.95
C GLU A 2 16.56 -1.99 14.89
N GLU A 3 17.84 -2.35 14.72
CA GLU A 3 18.27 -3.35 13.74
C GLU A 3 17.74 -4.76 14.04
N PHE A 4 17.77 -5.19 15.31
CA PHE A 4 17.24 -6.48 15.75
C PHE A 4 15.70 -6.54 15.58
N THR A 5 15.03 -5.44 15.89
CA THR A 5 13.58 -5.31 15.71
C THR A 5 13.22 -5.39 14.22
N LYS A 6 13.96 -4.69 13.35
CA LYS A 6 13.80 -4.77 11.88
C LYS A 6 13.95 -6.20 11.37
N ILE A 7 15.02 -6.89 11.74
CA ILE A 7 15.28 -8.30 11.37
C ILE A 7 14.15 -9.22 11.82
N SER A 8 13.63 -9.03 13.04
CA SER A 8 12.55 -9.87 13.57
C SER A 8 11.25 -9.75 12.75
N ILE A 9 10.98 -8.55 12.21
CA ILE A 9 9.82 -8.28 11.35
C ILE A 9 10.03 -8.90 9.99
N ASP A 10 11.22 -8.70 9.42
CA ASP A 10 11.57 -9.30 8.13
C ASP A 10 11.42 -10.82 8.18
N LEU A 11 11.83 -11.47 9.26
CA LEU A 11 11.62 -12.90 9.49
C LEU A 11 10.12 -13.26 9.63
N ALA A 12 9.37 -12.51 10.42
CA ALA A 12 7.94 -12.75 10.65
C ALA A 12 7.09 -12.55 9.38
N LEU A 13 7.45 -11.58 8.55
CA LEU A 13 6.74 -11.25 7.31
C LEU A 13 7.18 -12.10 6.13
N SER A 14 8.48 -12.33 5.93
CA SER A 14 9.01 -13.11 4.80
C SER A 14 8.48 -14.54 4.75
N SER A 15 8.22 -15.13 5.92
CA SER A 15 7.64 -16.48 6.03
C SER A 15 6.15 -16.56 5.64
N LYS A 16 5.45 -15.42 5.59
CA LYS A 16 3.99 -15.37 5.35
C LYS A 16 3.58 -14.62 4.08
N ILE A 17 4.45 -13.77 3.55
CA ILE A 17 4.18 -12.94 2.38
C ILE A 17 4.93 -13.49 1.17
N LYS A 18 4.18 -13.82 0.11
CA LYS A 18 4.76 -14.27 -1.15
C LYS A 18 5.56 -13.14 -1.81
N ASN A 19 6.67 -13.50 -2.47
CA ASN A 19 7.55 -12.57 -3.17
C ASN A 19 8.10 -11.43 -2.29
N TYR A 20 8.29 -11.69 -0.99
CA TYR A 20 8.69 -10.69 0.01
C TYR A 20 9.84 -9.78 -0.44
N ASP A 21 10.94 -10.36 -0.92
CA ASP A 21 12.13 -9.60 -1.33
C ASP A 21 11.85 -8.62 -2.46
N LYS A 22 10.97 -9.01 -3.40
CA LYS A 22 10.53 -8.12 -4.48
C LYS A 22 9.75 -6.93 -3.91
N LEU A 23 8.82 -7.18 -2.99
CA LEU A 23 8.00 -6.14 -2.36
C LEU A 23 8.86 -5.18 -1.52
N ILE A 24 9.88 -5.70 -0.84
CA ILE A 24 10.86 -4.89 -0.11
C ILE A 24 11.66 -4.01 -1.07
N SER A 25 12.19 -4.58 -2.16
CA SER A 25 12.93 -3.82 -3.17
C SER A 25 12.08 -2.68 -3.78
N GLU A 26 10.81 -2.96 -4.09
CA GLU A 26 9.87 -1.94 -4.57
C GLU A 26 9.58 -0.88 -3.50
N GLY A 27 9.41 -1.29 -2.25
CA GLY A 27 9.23 -0.40 -1.11
C GLY A 27 10.42 0.54 -0.87
N GLU A 28 11.64 0.03 -0.98
CA GLU A 28 12.86 0.84 -0.90
C GLU A 28 12.96 1.82 -2.06
N SER A 29 12.63 1.40 -3.28
CA SER A 29 12.59 2.28 -4.45
C SER A 29 11.58 3.41 -4.26
N LYS A 30 10.38 3.10 -3.76
CA LYS A 30 9.36 4.09 -3.41
C LYS A 30 9.83 5.03 -2.32
N MET A 31 10.49 4.52 -1.28
CA MET A 31 11.02 5.35 -0.19
C MET A 31 12.04 6.37 -0.71
N LYS A 32 13.00 5.93 -1.53
CA LYS A 32 14.05 6.78 -2.11
C LYS A 32 13.52 7.85 -3.06
N SER A 33 12.37 7.62 -3.68
CA SER A 33 11.73 8.56 -4.61
C SER A 33 10.59 9.37 -3.99
N CYS A 34 10.24 9.10 -2.73
CA CYS A 34 9.13 9.76 -2.05
C CYS A 34 9.52 11.18 -1.62
N VAL A 35 8.71 12.17 -2.02
CA VAL A 35 8.92 13.58 -1.63
C VAL A 35 8.80 13.82 -0.13
N PHE A 36 8.13 12.91 0.59
CA PHE A 36 7.95 12.98 2.04
C PHE A 36 9.02 12.24 2.84
N TYR A 37 10.07 11.72 2.20
CA TYR A 37 11.17 11.05 2.87
C TYR A 37 12.40 11.97 2.89
N ASP A 38 12.87 12.34 4.08
CA ASP A 38 13.97 13.30 4.25
C ASP A 38 15.35 12.64 4.44
N ASN A 39 15.49 11.39 3.96
CA ASN A 39 16.64 10.49 4.16
C ASN A 39 16.79 9.90 5.58
N ASP A 40 15.95 10.28 6.52
CA ASP A 40 15.93 9.74 7.89
C ASP A 40 14.52 9.24 8.28
N SER A 41 13.49 9.99 7.91
CA SER A 41 12.14 9.82 8.39
C SER A 41 11.08 10.19 7.36
N CYS A 42 9.84 9.74 7.59
CA CYS A 42 8.69 10.17 6.81
C CYS A 42 8.00 11.38 7.47
N ILE A 43 7.95 12.50 6.76
CA ILE A 43 7.34 13.76 7.26
C ILE A 43 5.82 13.85 7.02
N LYS A 44 5.26 12.96 6.19
CA LYS A 44 3.81 12.95 5.87
C LYS A 44 2.96 12.55 7.06
N PHE A 45 3.49 11.71 7.94
CA PHE A 45 2.74 11.15 9.05
C PHE A 45 3.06 11.86 10.36
N LYS A 46 2.03 12.13 11.19
CA LYS A 46 2.23 12.64 12.54
C LYS A 46 2.92 11.57 13.40
N PRO A 47 3.82 11.93 14.34
CA PRO A 47 4.50 10.96 15.23
C PRO A 47 3.54 10.11 16.07
N ASN A 48 2.36 10.63 16.38
CA ASN A 48 1.31 9.93 17.13
C ASN A 48 0.47 8.96 16.27
N SER A 49 0.81 8.78 14.99
CA SER A 49 0.18 7.78 14.12
C SER A 49 0.28 6.39 14.75
N LYS A 50 -0.84 5.67 14.81
CA LYS A 50 -0.91 4.30 15.37
C LYS A 50 -0.60 3.27 14.28
N ILE A 51 0.50 3.50 13.57
CA ILE A 51 1.13 2.46 12.74
C ILE A 51 1.93 1.51 13.65
N LEU A 52 2.51 0.47 13.07
CA LEU A 52 3.31 -0.47 13.85
C LEU A 52 4.45 0.25 14.58
N ALA A 53 4.63 -0.05 15.87
CA ALA A 53 5.59 0.64 16.74
C ALA A 53 7.04 0.55 16.26
N ILE A 54 7.31 -0.46 15.46
CA ILE A 54 8.55 -0.79 14.78
C ILE A 54 8.87 0.10 13.57
N TRP A 55 7.90 0.86 13.08
CA TRP A 55 8.05 1.80 11.96
C TRP A 55 8.09 3.25 12.45
N LYS A 56 8.31 3.43 13.74
CA LYS A 56 8.44 4.72 14.41
C LYS A 56 9.54 4.65 15.47
N ASN A 57 10.17 5.78 15.72
CA ASN A 57 10.87 6.03 16.97
C ASN A 57 10.02 7.03 17.79
N ASP A 58 10.47 7.40 18.98
CA ASP A 58 9.66 8.21 19.92
C ASP A 58 9.22 9.58 19.37
N THR A 59 9.86 10.07 18.31
CA THR A 59 9.64 11.42 17.79
C THR A 59 9.34 11.47 16.29
N LYS A 60 9.66 10.42 15.54
CA LYS A 60 9.58 10.38 14.08
C LYS A 60 9.09 9.03 13.58
N ILE A 61 8.62 9.02 12.34
CA ILE A 61 8.26 7.79 11.62
C ILE A 61 9.51 7.38 10.84
N SER A 62 10.11 6.25 11.20
CA SER A 62 11.21 5.62 10.47
C SER A 62 10.60 4.51 9.61
N PRO A 63 10.23 4.80 8.36
CA PRO A 63 9.36 3.90 7.61
C PRO A 63 10.14 2.66 7.17
N HIS A 64 9.55 1.50 7.42
CA HIS A 64 10.04 0.24 6.83
C HIS A 64 9.71 0.19 5.34
N ALA A 65 10.54 -0.51 4.54
CA ALA A 65 10.30 -0.67 3.11
C ALA A 65 8.91 -1.25 2.81
N MET A 66 8.47 -2.25 3.58
CA MET A 66 7.10 -2.79 3.47
C MET A 66 6.02 -1.72 3.70
N PHE A 67 6.22 -0.78 4.63
CA PHE A 67 5.29 0.32 4.84
C PHE A 67 5.27 1.26 3.63
N CYS A 68 6.44 1.60 3.08
CA CYS A 68 6.55 2.40 1.86
C CYS A 68 5.91 1.72 0.63
N TYR A 69 6.01 0.39 0.53
CA TYR A 69 5.32 -0.39 -0.49
C TYR A 69 3.80 -0.22 -0.41
N LEU A 70 3.25 -0.25 0.81
CA LEU A 70 1.83 -0.09 1.11
C LEU A 70 1.34 1.37 1.16
N CYS A 71 2.25 2.36 1.14
CA CYS A 71 1.88 3.75 1.34
C CYS A 71 1.16 4.32 0.09
N PRO A 72 -0.06 4.88 0.23
CA PRO A 72 -0.78 5.46 -0.89
C PRO A 72 -0.30 6.88 -1.26
N PHE A 73 0.48 7.52 -0.39
CA PHE A 73 0.87 8.92 -0.53
C PHE A 73 2.20 9.11 -1.28
N TYR A 74 2.93 8.06 -1.64
CA TYR A 74 4.30 8.20 -2.17
C TYR A 74 4.38 9.05 -3.46
N ALA A 75 3.32 9.04 -4.27
CA ALA A 75 3.24 9.77 -5.54
C ALA A 75 2.54 11.14 -5.42
N PHE A 76 2.19 11.57 -4.21
CA PHE A 76 1.46 12.82 -4.00
C PHE A 76 2.44 13.99 -3.98
N ARG A 77 1.97 15.17 -4.40
CA ARG A 77 2.73 16.41 -4.19
C ARG A 77 2.71 16.75 -2.70
N ASP A 78 3.77 17.36 -2.22
CA ASP A 78 3.79 17.88 -0.86
C ASP A 78 2.79 19.04 -0.74
N ASP A 79 1.76 18.80 0.06
CA ASP A 79 0.67 19.73 0.39
C ASP A 79 0.91 20.42 1.74
N GLY A 80 1.99 20.09 2.46
CA GLY A 80 2.26 20.56 3.81
C GLY A 80 1.42 19.88 4.90
N ASP A 81 0.45 19.04 4.51
CA ASP A 81 -0.49 18.42 5.44
C ASP A 81 0.07 17.13 6.03
N ARG A 82 0.09 17.06 7.37
CA ARG A 82 0.44 15.83 8.09
C ARG A 82 -0.80 15.03 8.45
N VAL A 83 -0.79 13.75 8.11
CA VAL A 83 -1.90 12.84 8.39
C VAL A 83 -1.61 11.96 9.61
N SER A 84 -2.65 11.66 10.39
CA SER A 84 -2.59 10.58 11.39
C SER A 84 -3.15 9.33 10.75
N LEU A 85 -2.40 8.24 10.80
CA LEU A 85 -2.79 6.97 10.17
C LEU A 85 -2.68 5.82 11.17
N THR A 86 -3.60 4.87 11.08
CA THR A 86 -3.49 3.54 11.69
C THR A 86 -3.37 2.46 10.62
N MET A 87 -2.90 1.27 10.98
CA MET A 87 -2.91 0.12 10.06
C MET A 87 -4.32 -0.24 9.58
N TYR A 88 -5.34 0.03 10.39
CA TYR A 88 -6.73 -0.20 10.01
C TYR A 88 -7.24 0.84 9.01
N ASP A 89 -6.80 2.10 9.11
CA ASP A 89 -7.14 3.13 8.12
C ASP A 89 -6.55 2.78 6.76
N LEU A 90 -5.33 2.22 6.74
CA LEU A 90 -4.71 1.74 5.51
C LEU A 90 -5.49 0.57 4.88
N TYR A 91 -5.98 -0.36 5.72
CA TYR A 91 -6.87 -1.42 5.28
C TYR A 91 -8.17 -0.88 4.67
N LEU A 92 -8.84 0.05 5.36
CA LEU A 92 -10.08 0.67 4.87
C LEU A 92 -9.86 1.41 3.56
N PHE A 93 -8.75 2.16 3.43
CA PHE A 93 -8.39 2.85 2.20
C PHE A 93 -8.38 1.91 0.99
N TYR A 94 -7.70 0.76 1.10
CA TYR A 94 -7.61 -0.19 -0.01
C TYR A 94 -8.94 -0.93 -0.25
N MET A 95 -9.72 -1.21 0.80
CA MET A 95 -11.06 -1.78 0.66
C MET A 95 -11.99 -0.83 -0.12
N GLU A 96 -11.98 0.46 0.21
CA GLU A 96 -12.76 1.48 -0.50
C GLU A 96 -12.28 1.69 -1.94
N LEU A 97 -10.95 1.72 -2.15
CA LEU A 97 -10.37 1.79 -3.49
C LEU A 97 -10.85 0.61 -4.34
N ARG A 98 -10.72 -0.60 -3.82
CA ARG A 98 -11.15 -1.82 -4.50
C ARG A 98 -12.64 -1.75 -4.87
N ALA A 99 -13.52 -1.43 -3.92
CA ALA A 99 -14.96 -1.35 -4.17
C ALA A 99 -15.33 -0.31 -5.25
N ARG A 100 -14.66 0.85 -5.28
CA ARG A 100 -14.85 1.85 -6.34
C ARG A 100 -14.42 1.32 -7.70
N ILE A 101 -13.25 0.68 -7.77
CA ILE A 101 -12.70 0.15 -9.02
C ILE A 101 -13.56 -1.01 -9.53
N GLU A 102 -14.03 -1.92 -8.67
CA GLU A 102 -14.92 -3.02 -9.06
C GLU A 102 -16.19 -2.49 -9.75
N LYS A 103 -16.80 -1.45 -9.18
CA LYS A 103 -17.97 -0.80 -9.76
C LYS A 103 -17.70 -0.18 -11.14
N GLU A 104 -16.50 0.36 -11.36
CA GLU A 104 -16.09 0.88 -12.67
C GLU A 104 -15.82 -0.26 -13.67
N THR A 105 -15.14 -1.31 -13.22
CA THR A 105 -14.84 -2.52 -14.01
C THR A 105 -16.10 -3.18 -14.54
N ILE A 106 -17.12 -3.39 -13.68
CA ILE A 106 -18.42 -3.97 -14.07
C ILE A 106 -19.07 -3.13 -15.17
N LYS A 107 -19.06 -1.80 -15.06
CA LYS A 107 -19.64 -0.92 -16.09
C LYS A 107 -18.90 -1.01 -17.42
N LEU A 108 -17.58 -1.20 -17.41
CA LEU A 108 -16.81 -1.38 -18.64
C LEU A 108 -17.02 -2.77 -19.25
N GLU A 109 -17.16 -3.79 -18.41
CA GLU A 109 -17.52 -5.15 -18.85
C GLU A 109 -18.89 -5.16 -19.53
N GLU A 110 -19.90 -4.54 -18.92
CA GLU A 110 -21.24 -4.36 -19.52
C GLU A 110 -21.16 -3.67 -20.88
N ARG A 111 -20.31 -2.63 -21.01
CA ARG A 111 -20.09 -1.95 -22.30
C ARG A 111 -19.38 -2.82 -23.31
N LEU A 112 -18.40 -3.65 -22.92
CA LEU A 112 -17.73 -4.57 -23.83
C LEU A 112 -18.64 -5.69 -24.31
N ASN A 113 -19.64 -6.06 -23.51
CA ASN A 113 -20.66 -7.04 -23.88
C ASN A 113 -21.71 -6.48 -24.85
N ASP A 114 -21.82 -5.14 -24.97
CA ASP A 114 -22.60 -4.49 -26.03
C ASP A 114 -21.87 -4.64 -27.37
N VAL A 115 -22.56 -5.21 -28.36
CA VAL A 115 -22.04 -5.45 -29.72
C VAL A 115 -21.45 -4.18 -30.33
N THR A 116 -22.03 -3.02 -30.03
CA THR A 116 -21.60 -1.69 -30.51
C THR A 116 -20.17 -1.34 -30.10
N PHE A 117 -19.73 -1.82 -28.92
CA PHE A 117 -18.46 -1.44 -28.31
C PHE A 117 -17.51 -2.63 -28.06
N SER A 118 -17.94 -3.85 -28.40
CA SER A 118 -17.20 -5.10 -28.20
C SER A 118 -15.77 -5.13 -28.80
N SER A 119 -15.57 -4.42 -29.91
CA SER A 119 -14.27 -4.26 -30.59
C SER A 119 -13.48 -3.02 -30.14
N SER A 120 -13.98 -2.24 -29.18
CA SER A 120 -13.32 -1.03 -28.70
C SER A 120 -12.03 -1.34 -27.95
N VAL A 121 -10.89 -1.09 -28.61
CA VAL A 121 -9.55 -1.25 -28.04
C VAL A 121 -9.36 -0.34 -26.82
N PHE A 122 -9.90 0.87 -26.85
CA PHE A 122 -9.79 1.82 -25.74
C PHE A 122 -10.48 1.30 -24.48
N ILE A 123 -11.73 0.81 -24.60
CA ILE A 123 -12.49 0.28 -23.46
C ILE A 123 -11.80 -0.96 -22.91
N ARG A 124 -11.31 -1.85 -23.78
CA ARG A 124 -10.58 -3.06 -23.38
C ARG A 124 -9.28 -2.72 -22.64
N LYS A 125 -8.52 -1.74 -23.13
CA LYS A 125 -7.30 -1.27 -22.46
C LYS A 125 -7.62 -0.74 -21.07
N ARG A 126 -8.62 0.15 -20.96
CA ARG A 126 -9.04 0.70 -19.67
C ARG A 126 -9.53 -0.39 -18.71
N TYR A 127 -10.30 -1.36 -19.21
CA TYR A 127 -10.75 -2.52 -18.42
C TYR A 127 -9.57 -3.30 -17.84
N ASN A 128 -8.55 -3.61 -18.65
CA ASN A 128 -7.36 -4.30 -18.17
C ASN A 128 -6.58 -3.48 -17.14
N GLU A 129 -6.44 -2.16 -17.33
CA GLU A 129 -5.82 -1.28 -16.33
C GLU A 129 -6.56 -1.31 -14.99
N LEU A 130 -7.90 -1.36 -15.00
CA LEU A 130 -8.68 -1.48 -13.78
C LEU A 130 -8.49 -2.86 -13.12
N LEU A 131 -8.38 -3.94 -13.89
CA LEU A 131 -8.07 -5.27 -13.36
C LEU A 131 -6.69 -5.28 -12.67
N ASP A 132 -5.69 -4.63 -13.25
CA ASP A 132 -4.36 -4.51 -12.64
C ASP A 132 -4.43 -3.75 -11.31
N ILE A 133 -5.21 -2.66 -11.25
CA ILE A 133 -5.45 -1.89 -10.02
C ILE A 133 -6.20 -2.74 -8.98
N LEU A 134 -7.17 -3.57 -9.39
CA LEU A 134 -7.89 -4.48 -8.48
C LEU A 134 -6.96 -5.51 -7.87
N ASN A 135 -6.10 -6.10 -8.68
CA ASN A 135 -5.12 -7.09 -8.23
C ASN A 135 -4.13 -6.45 -7.25
N ASP A 136 -3.56 -5.28 -7.57
CA ASP A 136 -2.68 -4.56 -6.64
C ASP A 136 -3.43 -4.24 -5.34
N ALA A 137 -4.62 -3.65 -5.39
CA ALA A 137 -5.39 -3.32 -4.18
C ALA A 137 -5.66 -4.56 -3.31
N GLN A 138 -5.99 -5.70 -3.93
CA GLN A 138 -6.22 -6.96 -3.23
C GLN A 138 -4.93 -7.50 -2.57
N ASP A 139 -3.80 -7.46 -3.27
CA ASP A 139 -2.50 -7.86 -2.71
C ASP A 139 -2.13 -6.99 -1.48
N LYS A 140 -2.35 -5.68 -1.56
CA LYS A 140 -2.14 -4.75 -0.43
C LYS A 140 -3.04 -5.11 0.75
N ILE A 141 -4.32 -5.39 0.50
CA ILE A 141 -5.29 -5.82 1.53
C ILE A 141 -4.79 -7.07 2.25
N ASP A 142 -4.33 -8.08 1.50
CA ASP A 142 -3.91 -9.36 2.08
C ASP A 142 -2.61 -9.24 2.88
N ILE A 143 -1.67 -8.40 2.42
CA ILE A 143 -0.46 -8.05 3.19
C ILE A 143 -0.84 -7.33 4.48
N ILE A 144 -1.73 -6.34 4.44
CA ILE A 144 -2.15 -5.60 5.63
C ILE A 144 -2.85 -6.53 6.63
N LYS A 145 -3.72 -7.44 6.17
CA LYS A 145 -4.34 -8.45 7.03
C LYS A 145 -3.29 -9.35 7.69
N THR A 146 -2.30 -9.80 6.93
CA THR A 146 -1.19 -10.61 7.43
C THR A 146 -0.43 -9.88 8.53
N ILE A 147 -0.05 -8.63 8.30
CA ILE A 147 0.60 -7.76 9.28
C ILE A 147 -0.26 -7.64 10.55
N LEU A 148 -1.53 -7.27 10.41
CA LEU A 148 -2.46 -7.10 11.53
C LEU A 148 -2.60 -8.40 12.35
N SER A 149 -2.60 -9.56 11.69
CA SER A 149 -2.68 -10.87 12.35
C SER A 149 -1.44 -11.17 13.20
N ILE A 150 -0.25 -10.86 12.69
CA ILE A 150 1.02 -11.09 13.39
C ILE A 150 1.08 -10.17 14.62
N THR A 151 0.70 -8.91 14.44
CA THR A 151 0.82 -7.88 15.48
C THR A 151 -0.26 -7.96 16.56
N LYS A 152 -1.32 -8.75 16.34
CA LYS A 152 -2.30 -9.10 17.39
C LYS A 152 -1.84 -10.28 18.25
N GLY A 153 -0.91 -11.09 17.75
CA GLY A 153 -0.37 -12.26 18.45
C GLY A 153 0.98 -12.02 19.12
N MET A 154 1.56 -10.82 18.96
CA MET A 154 2.75 -10.31 19.67
C MET A 154 2.32 -9.32 20.73
#